data_AF-A0A5C4XY63-F1
#
_entry.id   AF-A0A5C4XY63-F1
#
_cell.length_a   1.000
_cell.length_b   1.000
_cell.length_c   1.000
_cell.angle_alpha   90.00
_cell.angle_beta   90.00
_cell.angle_gamma   90.00
#
_symmetry.space_group_name_H-M   'P 1'
#
loop_
_entity.id
_entity.type
_entity.pdbx_description
1 polymer ?
#
loop_
_entity_poly.entity_id
_entity_poly.type
_entity_poly.pdbx_seq_one_letter_code
_entity_poly.pdbx_strand_id
1 'polypeptide(L)'
;MSWSLDRRAEQEHPELLDVRNREHLWVTGRTLHRVLDGHLPVGEQVHELLVGAVGDARAVLAVTDTRAVLAAEPRGSAPARCADLPLTAVTAVEWTRHGPTGCLVLRTAHACHVLRHVELRHGPEVAERVRERWLAVRPAVAAHEPVSA
;
A
#
# COMPACT_ATOMS: atom_id res chain seq x y z
N MET A 1 11.52 5.47 29.96
CA MET A 1 10.23 4.75 30.00
C MET A 1 9.88 4.37 28.57
N SER A 2 9.89 3.08 28.24
CA SER A 2 9.57 2.59 26.89
C SER A 2 8.07 2.70 26.66
N TRP A 3 7.62 3.82 26.11
CA TRP A 3 6.27 3.92 25.56
C TRP A 3 6.19 2.92 24.41
N SER A 4 5.31 1.92 24.52
CA SER A 4 5.07 0.98 23.43
C SER A 4 4.59 1.80 22.24
N LEU A 5 5.42 1.85 21.19
CA LEU A 5 5.25 2.63 19.97
C LEU A 5 3.87 2.46 19.33
N ASP A 6 3.20 1.34 19.61
CA ASP A 6 1.79 1.11 19.30
C ASP A 6 0.92 2.29 19.78
N ARG A 7 1.04 2.74 21.04
CA ARG A 7 0.15 3.78 21.61
C ARG A 7 0.18 5.12 20.90
N ARG A 8 1.27 5.48 20.21
CA ARG A 8 1.38 6.77 19.53
C ARG A 8 0.67 6.73 18.17
N ALA A 9 0.90 5.67 17.41
CA ALA A 9 0.14 5.40 16.18
C ALA A 9 -1.35 5.22 16.49
N GLU A 10 -1.69 4.62 17.64
CA GLU A 10 -3.07 4.48 18.13
C GLU A 10 -3.75 5.81 18.46
N GLN A 11 -2.98 6.84 18.86
CA GLN A 11 -3.52 8.18 19.16
C GLN A 11 -3.61 9.08 17.94
N GLU A 12 -2.63 9.00 17.03
CA GLU A 12 -2.54 9.85 15.85
C GLU A 12 -3.40 9.31 14.68
N HIS A 13 -3.62 7.99 14.62
CA HIS A 13 -4.35 7.31 13.54
C HIS A 13 -5.24 6.15 14.05
N PRO A 14 -6.31 6.45 14.81
CA PRO A 14 -7.22 5.43 15.37
C PRO A 14 -7.91 4.55 14.32
N GLU A 15 -8.05 5.01 13.08
CA GLU A 15 -8.57 4.24 11.95
C GLU A 15 -7.70 3.02 11.60
N LEU A 16 -6.39 3.10 11.83
CA LEU A 16 -5.46 2.00 11.55
C LEU A 16 -5.56 0.88 12.58
N LEU A 17 -5.97 1.21 13.80
CA LEU A 17 -6.35 0.22 14.81
C LEU A 17 -7.61 -0.53 14.41
N ASP A 18 -8.60 0.19 13.89
CA ASP A 18 -9.87 -0.39 13.47
C ASP A 18 -9.67 -1.34 12.29
N VAL A 19 -8.81 -0.96 11.33
CA VAL A 19 -8.35 -1.84 10.25
C VAL A 19 -7.56 -3.02 10.81
N ARG A 20 -6.57 -2.80 11.69
CA ARG A 20 -5.78 -3.88 12.33
C ARG A 20 -6.66 -4.91 13.05
N ASN A 21 -7.67 -4.45 13.79
CA ASN A 21 -8.55 -5.26 14.62
C ASN A 21 -9.63 -5.98 13.80
N ARG A 22 -10.25 -5.33 12.81
CA ARG A 22 -11.22 -5.97 11.89
C ARG A 22 -10.57 -7.05 11.03
N GLU A 23 -9.33 -6.80 10.63
CA GLU A 23 -8.64 -7.60 9.62
C GLU A 23 -7.69 -8.67 10.20
N HIS A 24 -7.59 -8.75 11.55
CA HIS A 24 -6.65 -9.63 12.26
C HIS A 24 -5.21 -9.51 11.74
N LEU A 25 -4.76 -8.29 11.44
CA LEU A 25 -3.47 -8.05 10.78
C LEU A 25 -2.31 -8.14 11.77
N TRP A 26 -1.40 -9.09 11.54
CA TRP A 26 -0.14 -9.22 12.27
C TRP A 26 0.99 -8.44 11.55
N VAL A 27 0.86 -7.11 11.51
CA VAL A 27 1.96 -6.22 11.11
C VAL A 27 2.73 -5.85 12.37
N THR A 28 4.05 -5.94 12.35
CA THR A 28 4.89 -5.43 13.44
C THR A 28 4.69 -3.91 13.54
N GLY A 29 4.50 -3.36 14.74
CA GLY A 29 4.31 -1.91 14.94
C GLY A 29 5.41 -1.05 14.29
N ARG A 30 6.62 -1.60 14.07
CA ARG A 30 7.73 -0.93 13.36
C ARG A 30 7.50 -0.75 11.86
N THR A 31 6.87 -1.69 11.17
CA THR A 31 6.64 -1.57 9.71
C THR A 31 5.51 -0.58 9.44
N LEU A 32 4.44 -0.61 10.24
CA LEU A 32 3.39 0.40 10.24
C LEU A 32 3.96 1.79 10.51
N HIS A 33 4.76 1.95 11.58
CA HIS A 33 5.36 3.23 11.93
C HIS A 33 6.27 3.79 10.83
N ARG A 34 7.04 2.96 10.12
CA ARG A 34 7.87 3.45 8.99
C ARG A 34 7.02 3.98 7.84
N VAL A 35 5.89 3.35 7.53
CA VAL A 35 4.95 3.83 6.53
C VAL A 35 4.37 5.18 6.96
N LEU A 36 3.95 5.29 8.23
CA LEU A 36 3.23 6.46 8.76
C LEU A 36 4.13 7.67 9.05
N ASP A 37 5.27 7.49 9.74
CA ASP A 37 6.10 8.61 10.20
C ASP A 37 7.10 9.11 9.14
N GLY A 38 7.50 8.26 8.19
CA GLY A 38 8.61 8.55 7.28
C GLY A 38 8.21 8.88 5.84
N HIS A 39 7.03 8.43 5.40
CA HIS A 39 6.65 8.44 3.98
C HIS A 39 5.27 9.06 3.70
N LEU A 40 4.46 9.30 4.73
CA LEU A 40 3.21 10.03 4.59
C LEU A 40 3.40 11.49 5.01
N PRO A 41 3.18 12.46 4.10
CA PRO A 41 3.06 13.86 4.47
C PRO A 41 1.97 14.07 5.52
N VAL A 42 2.19 15.06 6.38
CA VAL A 42 1.19 15.50 7.36
C VAL A 42 -0.13 15.83 6.66
N GLY A 43 -1.20 15.17 7.09
CA GLY A 43 -2.56 15.36 6.54
C GLY A 43 -2.97 14.38 5.45
N GLU A 44 -2.09 13.48 5.00
CA GLU A 44 -2.44 12.45 4.04
C GLU A 44 -3.04 11.22 4.75
N GLN A 45 -4.27 10.82 4.38
CA GLN A 45 -4.97 9.70 4.99
C GLN A 45 -4.70 8.40 4.26
N VAL A 46 -4.45 7.33 5.04
CA VAL A 46 -4.39 5.97 4.50
C VAL A 46 -5.80 5.44 4.36
N HIS A 47 -6.14 5.03 3.16
CA HIS A 47 -7.46 4.49 2.85
C HIS A 47 -7.45 2.98 2.73
N GLU A 48 -6.41 2.44 2.11
CA GLU A 48 -6.24 1.00 1.94
C GLU A 48 -4.92 0.54 2.53
N LEU A 49 -4.96 -0.62 3.18
CA LEU A 49 -3.79 -1.26 3.74
C LEU A 49 -3.80 -2.74 3.37
N LEU A 50 -2.76 -3.19 2.66
CA LEU A 50 -2.55 -4.59 2.34
C LEU A 50 -1.26 -5.10 2.96
N VAL A 51 -1.28 -6.35 3.39
CA VAL A 51 -0.12 -7.03 3.96
C VAL A 51 0.21 -8.23 3.09
N GLY A 52 1.50 -8.46 2.91
CA GLY A 52 2.01 -9.56 2.10
C GLY A 52 3.52 -9.65 2.19
N ALA A 53 4.14 -9.92 1.05
CA ALA A 53 5.59 -10.04 0.95
C ALA A 53 6.14 -9.42 -0.35
N VAL A 54 7.36 -8.91 -0.27
CA VAL A 54 8.18 -8.49 -1.41
C VAL A 54 9.46 -9.33 -1.37
N GLY A 55 9.60 -10.27 -2.31
CA GLY A 55 10.63 -11.32 -2.20
C GLY A 55 10.42 -12.13 -0.92
N ASP A 56 11.47 -12.25 -0.11
CA ASP A 56 11.43 -12.97 1.18
C ASP A 56 11.11 -12.07 2.39
N ALA A 57 10.88 -10.77 2.15
CA ALA A 57 10.60 -9.77 3.17
C ALA A 57 9.09 -9.63 3.41
N ARG A 58 8.69 -9.45 4.66
CA ARG A 58 7.31 -9.07 5.00
C ARG A 58 7.07 -7.65 4.52
N ALA A 59 5.93 -7.37 3.93
CA ALA A 59 5.66 -6.07 3.35
C ALA A 59 4.24 -5.59 3.61
N VAL A 60 4.10 -4.27 3.59
CA VAL A 60 2.85 -3.54 3.70
C VAL A 60 2.74 -2.58 2.53
N LEU A 61 1.58 -2.55 1.90
CA LEU A 61 1.20 -1.52 0.94
C LEU A 61 0.14 -0.65 1.60
N ALA A 62 0.45 0.63 1.79
CA ALA A 62 -0.53 1.64 2.16
C ALA A 62 -0.88 2.48 0.94
N VAL A 63 -2.16 2.71 0.70
CA VAL A 63 -2.64 3.56 -0.40
C VAL A 63 -3.43 4.72 0.16
N THR A 64 -3.07 5.91 -0.28
CA THR A 64 -3.71 7.17 0.09
C THR A 64 -4.48 7.75 -1.10
N ASP A 65 -4.89 9.02 -1.01
CA ASP A 65 -5.49 9.74 -2.12
C ASP A 65 -4.50 10.03 -3.26
N THR A 66 -3.20 10.11 -3.00
CA THR A 66 -2.22 10.57 -4.01
C THR A 66 -1.08 9.61 -4.27
N ARG A 67 -0.83 8.64 -3.38
CA ARG A 67 0.30 7.72 -3.50
C ARG A 67 0.00 6.32 -2.97
N ALA A 68 0.84 5.38 -3.35
CA ALA A 68 0.95 4.06 -2.79
C ALA A 68 2.36 3.89 -2.20
N VAL A 69 2.46 3.53 -0.93
CA VAL A 69 3.73 3.30 -0.24
C VAL A 69 3.88 1.80 0.03
N LEU A 70 4.88 1.18 -0.59
CA LEU A 70 5.23 -0.22 -0.39
C LEU A 70 6.47 -0.31 0.52
N ALA A 71 6.26 -0.69 1.77
CA ALA A 71 7.33 -0.88 2.75
C ALA A 71 7.57 -2.37 3.00
N ALA A 72 8.83 -2.81 2.88
CA ALA A 72 9.25 -4.19 3.10
C ALA A 72 10.31 -4.27 4.21
N GLU A 73 10.05 -5.08 5.22
CA GLU A 73 10.94 -5.38 6.33
C GLU A 73 11.65 -6.74 6.07
N PRO A 74 12.95 -6.73 5.74
CA PRO A 74 13.72 -7.95 5.58
C PRO A 74 13.88 -8.67 6.93
N ARG A 75 14.09 -10.00 6.88
CA ARG A 75 14.39 -10.77 8.09
C ARG A 75 15.75 -10.33 8.67
N GLY A 76 15.82 -10.06 9.97
CA GLY A 76 17.05 -9.70 10.68
C GLY A 76 17.16 -8.19 10.96
N SER A 77 18.39 -7.68 11.05
CA SER A 77 18.71 -6.29 11.41
C SER A 77 18.86 -5.34 10.21
N ALA A 78 18.61 -5.83 8.99
CA ALA A 78 18.70 -5.00 7.79
C ALA A 78 17.63 -3.89 7.79
N PRO A 79 17.93 -2.71 7.22
CA PRO A 79 16.96 -1.62 7.15
C PRO A 79 15.77 -2.01 6.25
N ALA A 80 14.57 -1.55 6.60
CA ALA A 80 13.43 -1.69 5.71
C ALA A 80 13.64 -0.91 4.42
N ARG A 81 13.04 -1.42 3.36
CA ARG A 81 13.00 -0.79 2.04
C ARG A 81 11.62 -0.21 1.83
N CYS A 82 11.55 1.04 1.41
CA CYS A 82 10.29 1.69 1.09
C CYS A 82 10.34 2.17 -0.37
N ALA A 83 9.28 1.91 -1.10
CA ALA A 83 9.00 2.54 -2.37
C ALA A 83 7.79 3.46 -2.18
N ASP A 84 7.97 4.75 -2.45
CA ASP A 84 6.89 5.72 -2.54
C ASP A 84 6.52 5.85 -4.03
N LEU A 85 5.27 5.55 -4.36
CA LEU A 85 4.74 5.57 -5.71
C LEU A 85 3.59 6.58 -5.80
N PRO A 86 3.79 7.75 -6.41
CA PRO A 86 2.68 8.62 -6.77
C PRO A 86 1.68 7.85 -7.65
N LEU A 87 0.37 7.91 -7.33
CA LEU A 87 -0.66 7.22 -8.11
C LEU A 87 -0.73 7.72 -9.56
N THR A 88 -0.33 8.97 -9.81
CA THR A 88 -0.16 9.54 -11.15
C THR A 88 0.93 8.85 -11.99
N ALA A 89 1.92 8.22 -11.35
CA ALA A 89 2.99 7.47 -12.01
C ALA A 89 2.65 6.00 -12.24
N VAL A 90 1.57 5.50 -11.63
CA VAL A 90 1.07 4.13 -11.82
C VAL A 90 0.39 4.03 -13.19
N THR A 91 0.77 3.02 -13.97
CA THR A 91 0.25 2.76 -15.32
C THR A 91 -0.72 1.58 -15.36
N ALA A 92 -0.66 0.69 -14.36
CA ALA A 92 -1.60 -0.41 -14.19
C ALA A 92 -1.66 -0.88 -12.73
N VAL A 93 -2.86 -1.34 -12.34
CA VAL A 93 -3.14 -2.05 -11.08
C VAL A 93 -3.74 -3.41 -11.46
N GLU A 94 -3.08 -4.50 -11.08
CA GLU A 94 -3.47 -5.87 -11.43
C GLU A 94 -3.55 -6.74 -10.18
N TRP A 95 -4.63 -7.53 -10.04
CA TRP A 95 -4.76 -8.56 -9.03
C TRP A 95 -4.72 -9.94 -9.67
N THR A 96 -3.92 -10.85 -9.11
CA THR A 96 -3.89 -12.26 -9.53
C THR A 96 -4.06 -13.19 -8.34
N ARG A 97 -4.99 -14.15 -8.47
CA ARG A 97 -5.21 -15.19 -7.46
C ARG A 97 -4.19 -16.32 -7.58
N HIS A 98 -3.66 -16.76 -6.44
CA HIS A 98 -2.76 -17.91 -6.29
C HIS A 98 -3.20 -18.79 -5.10
N GLY A 99 -4.09 -19.75 -5.37
CA GLY A 99 -4.56 -20.72 -4.37
C GLY A 99 -5.35 -20.04 -3.24
N PRO A 100 -4.86 -20.08 -1.97
CA PRO A 100 -5.47 -19.39 -0.83
C PRO A 100 -5.01 -17.91 -0.67
N THR A 101 -4.07 -17.45 -1.51
CA THR A 101 -3.55 -16.07 -1.50
C THR A 101 -3.65 -15.45 -2.89
N GLY A 102 -3.20 -14.21 -3.04
CA GLY A 102 -3.00 -13.57 -4.33
C GLY A 102 -1.80 -12.63 -4.33
N CYS A 103 -1.62 -11.95 -5.45
CA CYS A 103 -0.69 -10.85 -5.57
C CYS A 103 -1.35 -9.61 -6.17
N LEU A 104 -0.99 -8.45 -5.62
CA LEU A 104 -1.29 -7.15 -6.18
C LEU A 104 -0.04 -6.62 -6.87
N VAL A 105 -0.20 -6.13 -8.10
CA VAL A 105 0.87 -5.58 -8.91
C VAL A 105 0.54 -4.12 -9.23
N LEU A 106 1.46 -3.22 -8.89
CA LEU A 106 1.45 -1.83 -9.34
C LEU A 106 2.57 -1.66 -10.35
N ARG A 107 2.22 -1.29 -11.59
CA ARG A 107 3.20 -1.00 -12.63
C ARG A 107 3.41 0.50 -12.75
N THR A 108 4.64 0.91 -13.01
CA THR A 108 4.99 2.26 -13.44
C THR A 108 5.69 2.18 -14.79
N ALA A 109 6.10 3.32 -15.35
CA ALA A 109 6.88 3.33 -16.60
C ALA A 109 8.23 2.60 -16.49
N HIS A 110 8.78 2.47 -15.27
CA HIS A 110 10.15 2.00 -15.06
C HIS A 110 10.28 0.79 -14.15
N ALA A 111 9.19 0.38 -13.47
CA ALA A 111 9.25 -0.68 -12.48
C ALA A 111 7.91 -1.43 -12.34
N CYS A 112 8.02 -2.63 -11.78
CA CYS A 112 6.90 -3.48 -11.41
C CYS A 112 7.00 -3.77 -9.91
N HIS A 113 5.99 -3.33 -9.15
CA HIS A 113 5.96 -3.45 -7.70
C HIS A 113 4.93 -4.52 -7.34
N VAL A 114 5.40 -5.63 -6.79
CA VAL A 114 4.58 -6.82 -6.55
C VAL A 114 4.50 -7.09 -5.06
N LEU A 115 3.27 -7.06 -4.53
CA LEU A 115 2.95 -7.53 -3.19
C LEU A 115 2.35 -8.94 -3.31
N ARG A 116 3.08 -9.95 -2.82
CA ARG A 116 2.68 -11.36 -2.87
C ARG A 116 2.05 -11.81 -1.55
N HIS A 117 1.42 -12.98 -1.57
CA HIS A 117 0.85 -13.62 -0.38
C HIS A 117 -0.21 -12.77 0.34
N VAL A 118 -0.92 -11.94 -0.43
CA VAL A 118 -2.04 -11.16 0.08
C VAL A 118 -3.23 -12.11 0.29
N GLU A 119 -3.90 -12.01 1.43
CA GLU A 119 -5.01 -12.90 1.77
C GLU A 119 -6.22 -12.69 0.85
N LEU A 120 -6.81 -13.79 0.37
CA LEU A 120 -7.91 -13.72 -0.61
C LEU A 120 -9.22 -13.18 -0.06
N ARG A 121 -9.44 -13.26 1.25
CA ARG A 121 -10.68 -12.77 1.87
C ARG A 121 -10.90 -11.27 1.60
N HIS A 122 -9.81 -10.50 1.45
CA HIS A 122 -9.86 -9.04 1.31
C HIS A 122 -9.03 -8.50 0.13
N GLY A 123 -8.01 -9.25 -0.31
CA GLY A 123 -7.12 -8.84 -1.40
C GLY A 123 -7.82 -8.40 -2.69
N PRO A 124 -8.80 -9.16 -3.22
CA PRO A 124 -9.52 -8.75 -4.44
C PRO A 124 -10.30 -7.44 -4.26
N GLU A 125 -11.04 -7.30 -3.16
CA GLU A 125 -11.86 -6.11 -2.91
C GLU A 125 -11.01 -4.86 -2.70
N VAL A 126 -9.93 -4.98 -1.92
CA VAL A 126 -8.98 -3.88 -1.72
C VAL A 126 -8.26 -3.55 -3.02
N ALA A 127 -7.91 -4.53 -3.85
CA ALA A 127 -7.30 -4.29 -5.15
C ALA A 127 -8.21 -3.48 -6.08
N GLU A 128 -9.52 -3.75 -6.08
CA GLU A 128 -10.50 -2.95 -6.81
C GLU A 128 -10.58 -1.52 -6.26
N ARG A 129 -10.61 -1.33 -4.93
CA ARG A 129 -10.56 0.02 -4.33
C ARG A 129 -9.29 0.79 -4.69
N VAL A 130 -8.14 0.12 -4.70
CA VAL A 130 -6.87 0.71 -5.16
C VAL A 130 -6.95 1.09 -6.63
N ARG A 131 -7.59 0.26 -7.47
CA ARG A 131 -7.81 0.55 -8.89
C ARG A 131 -8.74 1.74 -9.09
N GLU A 132 -9.82 1.84 -8.35
CA GLU A 132 -10.74 2.99 -8.37
C GLU A 132 -10.04 4.29 -8.00
N ARG A 133 -9.23 4.27 -6.93
CA ARG A 133 -8.41 5.42 -6.52
C ARG A 133 -7.40 5.81 -7.58
N TRP A 134 -6.69 4.84 -8.14
CA TRP A 134 -5.78 5.08 -9.25
C TRP A 134 -6.48 5.74 -10.44
N LEU A 135 -7.67 5.26 -10.83
CA LEU A 135 -8.47 5.84 -11.90
C LEU A 135 -8.96 7.26 -11.58
N ALA A 136 -9.28 7.55 -10.32
CA ALA A 136 -9.71 8.88 -9.88
C ALA A 136 -8.57 9.93 -9.96
N VAL A 137 -7.32 9.49 -9.80
CA VAL A 137 -6.13 10.36 -9.81
C VAL A 137 -5.52 10.47 -11.21
N ARG A 138 -5.80 9.52 -12.12
CA ARG A 138 -5.48 9.73 -13.53
C ARG A 138 -6.31 10.91 -14.01
N PRO A 139 -5.67 12.00 -14.48
CA PRO A 139 -6.43 13.06 -15.11
C PRO A 139 -7.19 12.43 -16.30
N ALA A 140 -8.27 13.06 -16.72
CA ALA A 140 -8.93 12.81 -18.00
C ALA A 140 -8.01 13.10 -19.21
N VAL A 141 -6.76 12.60 -19.20
CA VAL A 141 -5.74 12.69 -20.25
C VAL A 141 -6.16 11.88 -21.49
N ALA A 142 -7.23 11.10 -21.40
CA ALA A 142 -7.86 10.43 -22.54
C ALA A 142 -9.00 11.24 -23.20
N ALA A 143 -9.20 12.53 -22.85
CA ALA A 143 -10.20 13.38 -23.50
C ALA A 143 -9.62 14.32 -24.57
N HIS A 144 -8.29 14.36 -24.77
CA HIS A 144 -7.64 15.16 -25.81
C HIS A 144 -6.58 14.31 -26.54
N GLU A 145 -7.02 13.33 -27.32
CA GLU A 145 -6.31 13.11 -28.59
C GLU A 145 -6.74 14.25 -29.53
N PRO A 146 -5.81 15.07 -30.05
CA PRO A 146 -6.16 15.91 -31.18
C PRO A 146 -6.42 14.95 -32.34
N VAL A 147 -7.67 14.87 -32.80
CA VAL A 147 -7.98 14.36 -34.13
C VAL A 147 -7.19 15.24 -35.10
N SER A 148 -6.00 14.77 -35.46
CA SER A 148 -5.18 15.36 -36.48
C SER A 148 -5.72 14.86 -37.82
N ALA A 149 -6.34 15.81 -38.53
CA ALA A 149 -6.49 15.97 -39.98
C ALA A 149 -6.92 14.76 -40.84
#